data_AF-A0A6A6RUS7-F1
#
_entry.id   AF-A0A6A6RUS7-F1
#
_cell.length_a   1.000
_cell.length_b   1.000
_cell.length_c   1.000
_cell.angle_alpha   90.00
_cell.angle_beta   90.00
_cell.angle_gamma   90.00
#
_symmetry.space_group_name_H-M   'P 1'
#
loop_
_entity.id
_entity.type
_entity.pdbx_description
1 polymer ?
#
loop_
_entity_poly.entity_id
_entity_poly.type
_entity_poly.pdbx_seq_one_letter_code
_entity_poly.pdbx_strand_id
1 'polypeptide(L)'
;MTMQANATPRAHVQALAPIPSAADPDPCSEDVEPRDDSGDEEKATIPPTIPSTMPPPTLHPLLICSLGNPGTSYATTLHSAGHLITSHISTTKAYTPFTQGLSGLVSRPNNTSYTFGLLSGFKKTRTDTAPEEDDWTFWQSVSLMNISGPGVKKAWSAFCSEKRSAGSEPRLVVVHDELEAALGKVSIKDGANSARGHNGLKSVQTSLGSGAKWWRIGVGIGRPESRDASVVSRYVLRKMDAREERALVGCCSGVVAALREIGEGRRK
;
A
#
# COMPACT_ATOMS: atom_id res chain seq x y z
N MET A 1 51.93 42.04 17.47
CA MET A 1 51.85 43.09 16.43
C MET A 1 51.56 42.37 15.13
N THR A 2 50.42 42.48 14.46
CA THR A 2 49.52 43.62 14.32
C THR A 2 48.13 43.08 13.98
N MET A 3 47.09 43.61 14.65
CA MET A 3 45.69 43.37 14.32
C MET A 3 45.33 44.10 13.02
N GLN A 4 44.43 43.53 12.23
CA GLN A 4 43.63 44.30 11.27
C GLN A 4 42.16 43.87 11.34
N ALA A 5 41.35 44.82 11.80
CA ALA A 5 39.90 44.82 11.77
C ALA A 5 39.41 45.64 10.57
N ASN A 6 38.27 45.25 9.98
CA ASN A 6 37.29 46.04 9.22
C ASN A 6 36.48 45.07 8.34
N ALA A 7 35.19 45.21 8.07
CA ALA A 7 34.14 46.11 8.51
C ALA A 7 32.80 45.45 8.10
N THR A 8 31.76 45.65 8.89
CA THR A 8 30.39 45.21 8.61
C THR A 8 29.67 46.23 7.70
N PRO A 9 28.90 45.82 6.68
CA PRO A 9 27.91 46.69 6.08
C PRO A 9 26.51 46.45 6.65
N ARG A 10 25.83 47.58 6.86
CA ARG A 10 24.51 47.81 7.45
C ARG A 10 23.37 47.38 6.53
N ALA A 11 22.23 47.12 7.16
CA ALA A 11 20.96 46.70 6.57
C ALA A 11 20.34 47.72 5.59
N HIS A 12 19.69 47.21 4.56
CA HIS A 12 18.64 47.91 3.82
C HIS A 12 17.28 47.27 4.12
N VAL A 13 16.48 47.99 4.90
CA VAL A 13 15.04 47.77 5.09
C VAL A 13 14.35 48.49 3.94
N GLN A 14 13.58 47.78 3.11
CA GLN A 14 12.73 48.39 2.10
C GLN A 14 11.27 48.25 2.54
N ALA A 15 10.60 49.40 2.62
CA ALA A 15 9.27 49.62 3.18
C ALA A 15 8.15 49.04 2.32
N LEU A 16 7.09 48.58 3.00
CA LEU A 16 5.80 48.20 2.42
C LEU A 16 5.08 49.41 1.82
N ALA A 17 4.42 49.21 0.67
CA ALA A 17 3.42 50.12 0.12
C ALA A 17 1.99 49.61 0.40
N PRO A 18 0.98 50.51 0.48
CA PRO A 18 -0.29 50.25 1.16
C PRO A 18 -1.40 49.70 0.26
N ILE A 19 -2.36 49.02 0.91
CA ILE A 19 -3.62 48.50 0.39
C ILE A 19 -4.61 49.66 0.21
N PRO A 20 -5.29 49.82 -0.95
CA PRO A 20 -6.42 50.73 -1.04
C PRO A 20 -7.74 50.08 -0.59
N SER A 21 -8.46 50.87 0.21
CA SER A 21 -9.75 50.62 0.87
C SER A 21 -10.95 50.71 -0.08
N ALA A 22 -12.03 50.04 0.32
CA ALA A 22 -13.34 49.97 -0.30
C ALA A 22 -14.06 51.32 -0.49
N ALA A 23 -14.92 51.40 -1.50
CA ALA A 23 -16.02 52.35 -1.63
C ALA A 23 -17.15 51.75 -2.50
N ASP A 24 -18.27 51.45 -1.86
CA ASP A 24 -19.65 51.54 -2.39
C ASP A 24 -20.28 52.81 -1.72
N PRO A 25 -21.45 53.37 -2.13
CA PRO A 25 -22.49 52.83 -3.02
C PRO A 25 -23.04 53.87 -4.04
N ASP A 26 -24.19 53.50 -4.65
CA ASP A 26 -25.36 54.36 -4.97
C ASP A 26 -25.76 54.49 -6.48
N PRO A 27 -27.03 54.87 -6.82
CA PRO A 27 -28.02 53.96 -7.41
C PRO A 27 -28.66 54.50 -8.72
N CYS A 28 -29.40 53.67 -9.47
CA CYS A 28 -30.48 54.04 -10.42
C CYS A 28 -30.89 52.80 -11.23
N SER A 29 -32.06 52.20 -10.97
CA SER A 29 -33.34 52.49 -11.64
C SER A 29 -33.33 52.15 -13.14
N GLU A 30 -33.76 50.93 -13.48
CA GLU A 30 -34.34 50.63 -14.79
C GLU A 30 -35.68 49.93 -14.61
N ASP A 31 -36.59 50.30 -15.48
CA ASP A 31 -38.04 50.18 -15.37
C ASP A 31 -38.55 48.74 -15.49
N VAL A 32 -39.53 48.41 -14.64
CA VAL A 32 -40.28 47.16 -14.69
C VAL A 32 -41.54 47.39 -15.51
N GLU A 33 -41.62 46.79 -16.70
CA GLU A 33 -42.90 46.61 -17.41
C GLU A 33 -43.62 45.35 -16.89
N PRO A 34 -44.95 45.38 -16.70
CA PRO A 34 -45.71 44.22 -16.25
C PRO A 34 -45.93 43.25 -17.41
N ARG A 35 -45.54 41.99 -17.24
CA ARG A 35 -45.95 40.90 -18.13
C ARG A 35 -47.09 40.12 -17.49
N ASP A 36 -48.16 40.01 -18.26
CA ASP A 36 -49.39 39.28 -17.96
C ASP A 36 -49.15 37.82 -17.55
N ASP A 37 -49.93 37.43 -16.56
CA ASP A 37 -50.11 36.09 -16.02
C ASP A 37 -51.10 35.30 -16.91
N SER A 38 -50.65 34.17 -17.45
CA SER A 38 -51.56 33.08 -17.82
C SER A 38 -50.83 31.74 -17.95
N GLY A 39 -51.09 30.84 -16.98
CA GLY A 39 -51.28 29.41 -17.21
C GLY A 39 -50.03 28.54 -17.32
N ASP A 40 -49.74 27.78 -16.25
CA ASP A 40 -49.91 26.31 -16.22
C ASP A 40 -49.40 25.77 -14.87
N GLU A 41 -50.30 25.27 -14.02
CA GLU A 41 -49.96 24.54 -12.80
C GLU A 41 -49.35 23.17 -13.18
N GLU A 42 -48.05 23.13 -13.44
CA GLU A 42 -47.31 21.87 -13.54
C GLU A 42 -47.09 21.31 -12.13
N LYS A 43 -47.91 20.30 -11.79
CA LYS A 43 -47.88 19.58 -10.53
C LYS A 43 -46.51 18.91 -10.36
N ALA A 44 -45.59 19.58 -9.65
CA ALA A 44 -44.26 19.09 -9.33
C ALA A 44 -44.36 17.73 -8.62
N THR A 45 -44.11 16.67 -9.38
CA THR A 45 -44.13 15.30 -8.88
C THR A 45 -42.75 15.03 -8.28
N ILE A 46 -42.68 14.95 -6.95
CA ILE A 46 -41.44 14.61 -6.24
C ILE A 46 -40.99 13.23 -6.77
N PRO A 47 -39.79 13.10 -7.38
CA PRO A 47 -39.32 11.80 -7.82
C PRO A 47 -39.18 10.89 -6.59
N PRO A 48 -39.57 9.60 -6.68
CA PRO A 48 -39.40 8.69 -5.56
C PRO A 48 -37.91 8.60 -5.24
N THR A 49 -37.55 8.89 -3.98
CA THR A 49 -36.21 8.65 -3.44
C THR A 49 -35.93 7.17 -3.57
N ILE A 50 -35.13 6.78 -4.57
CA ILE A 50 -34.60 5.43 -4.67
C ILE A 50 -33.65 5.26 -3.48
N PRO A 51 -33.91 4.35 -2.52
CA PRO A 51 -32.87 3.95 -1.59
C PRO A 51 -31.86 3.12 -2.40
N SER A 52 -30.89 3.79 -3.01
CA SER A 52 -29.73 3.11 -3.58
C SER A 52 -28.78 2.77 -2.43
N THR A 53 -29.19 1.82 -1.58
CA THR A 53 -28.25 1.06 -0.78
C THR A 53 -27.54 0.13 -1.75
N MET A 54 -26.54 0.66 -2.47
CA MET A 54 -25.56 -0.20 -3.12
C MET A 54 -25.03 -1.14 -2.03
N PRO A 55 -24.96 -2.46 -2.28
CA PRO A 55 -24.28 -3.35 -1.36
C PRO A 55 -22.86 -2.81 -1.15
N PRO A 56 -22.35 -2.81 0.09
CA PRO A 56 -21.00 -2.33 0.36
C PRO A 56 -20.02 -3.05 -0.57
N PRO A 57 -18.98 -2.36 -1.08
CA PRO A 57 -18.01 -2.97 -1.98
C PRO A 57 -17.45 -4.24 -1.32
N THR A 58 -17.52 -5.35 -2.06
CA THR A 58 -17.01 -6.63 -1.55
C THR A 58 -15.50 -6.55 -1.44
N LEU A 59 -14.98 -6.44 -0.21
CA LEU A 59 -13.54 -6.50 0.06
C LEU A 59 -13.07 -7.95 0.03
N HIS A 60 -12.10 -8.23 -0.83
CA HIS A 60 -11.48 -9.53 -0.97
C HIS A 60 -10.33 -9.69 0.03
N PRO A 61 -10.30 -10.76 0.86
CA PRO A 61 -9.19 -11.03 1.75
C PRO A 61 -7.88 -11.21 0.97
N LEU A 62 -6.79 -10.59 1.42
CA LEU A 62 -5.50 -10.67 0.74
C LEU A 62 -4.53 -11.57 1.50
N LEU A 63 -3.93 -12.55 0.80
CA LEU A 63 -2.66 -13.12 1.21
C LEU A 63 -1.54 -12.33 0.52
N ILE A 64 -0.73 -11.63 1.32
CA ILE A 64 0.34 -10.76 0.84
C ILE A 64 1.66 -11.45 1.13
N CYS A 65 2.17 -12.19 0.15
CA CYS A 65 3.45 -12.85 0.22
C CYS A 65 4.57 -11.88 -0.14
N SER A 66 5.68 -11.90 0.59
CA SER A 66 6.86 -11.11 0.25
C SER A 66 8.08 -12.00 0.06
N LEU A 67 8.83 -11.68 -0.98
CA LEU A 67 10.04 -12.38 -1.37
C LEU A 67 11.26 -11.69 -0.79
N GLY A 68 12.21 -12.51 -0.35
CA GLY A 68 13.47 -12.12 0.26
C GLY A 68 14.23 -13.37 0.72
N ASN A 69 15.54 -13.23 0.93
CA ASN A 69 16.35 -14.35 1.42
C ASN A 69 16.30 -14.39 2.96
N PRO A 70 16.20 -15.58 3.58
CA PRO A 70 16.16 -15.72 5.03
C PRO A 70 17.52 -15.43 5.66
N GLY A 71 17.50 -14.97 6.92
CA GLY A 71 18.71 -14.76 7.72
C GLY A 71 19.17 -13.30 7.79
N THR A 72 19.86 -12.96 8.87
CA THR A 72 20.29 -11.59 9.20
C THR A 72 21.23 -11.00 8.15
N SER A 73 22.04 -11.84 7.50
CA SER A 73 22.92 -11.44 6.40
C SER A 73 22.15 -10.89 5.19
N TYR A 74 20.89 -11.27 4.99
CA TYR A 74 20.08 -10.84 3.84
C TYR A 74 19.00 -9.82 4.19
N ALA A 75 18.61 -9.69 5.46
CA ALA A 75 17.49 -8.86 5.90
C ALA A 75 17.48 -7.42 5.35
N THR A 76 18.66 -6.82 5.17
CA THR A 76 18.82 -5.44 4.67
C THR A 76 19.41 -5.38 3.27
N THR A 77 19.25 -6.43 2.46
CA THR A 77 19.68 -6.44 1.04
C THR A 77 18.59 -5.92 0.13
N LEU A 78 18.97 -5.36 -1.03
CA LEU A 78 17.99 -4.90 -2.04
C LEU A 78 17.01 -6.01 -2.44
N HIS A 79 17.48 -7.25 -2.50
CA HIS A 79 16.64 -8.42 -2.82
C HIS A 79 15.64 -8.81 -1.73
N SER A 80 15.71 -8.16 -0.55
CA SER A 80 14.76 -8.33 0.55
C SER A 80 13.88 -7.09 0.76
N ALA A 81 13.82 -6.19 -0.23
CA ALA A 81 12.94 -5.01 -0.20
C ALA A 81 11.47 -5.37 0.05
N GLY A 82 11.01 -6.50 -0.48
CA GLY A 82 9.66 -7.00 -0.22
C GLY A 82 9.41 -7.29 1.27
N HIS A 83 10.36 -7.93 1.95
CA HIS A 83 10.29 -8.18 3.40
C HIS A 83 10.32 -6.87 4.20
N LEU A 84 11.26 -5.97 3.88
CA LEU A 84 11.38 -4.67 4.55
C LEU A 84 10.04 -3.91 4.55
N ILE A 85 9.42 -3.81 3.37
CA ILE A 85 8.18 -3.07 3.19
C ILE A 85 7.00 -3.75 3.89
N THR A 86 6.85 -5.08 3.76
CA THR A 86 5.75 -5.76 4.44
C THR A 86 5.90 -5.72 5.96
N SER A 87 7.13 -5.78 6.50
CA SER A 87 7.41 -5.56 7.92
C SER A 87 7.04 -4.15 8.37
N HIS A 88 7.39 -3.13 7.59
CA HIS A 88 7.08 -1.75 7.92
C HIS A 88 5.56 -1.48 7.89
N ILE A 89 4.85 -1.97 6.87
CA ILE A 89 3.39 -1.83 6.76
C ILE A 89 2.68 -2.57 7.90
N SER A 90 3.06 -3.83 8.15
CA SER A 90 2.52 -4.65 9.24
C SER A 90 2.67 -3.93 10.59
N THR A 91 3.86 -3.40 10.87
CA THR A 91 4.15 -2.66 12.11
C THR A 91 3.34 -1.38 12.22
N THR A 92 3.28 -0.59 11.14
CA THR A 92 2.54 0.69 11.10
C THR A 92 1.04 0.48 11.30
N LYS A 93 0.49 -0.63 10.78
CA LYS A 93 -0.91 -1.02 10.97
C LYS A 93 -1.16 -1.78 12.29
N ALA A 94 -0.18 -1.90 13.18
CA ALA A 94 -0.27 -2.60 14.47
C ALA A 94 -0.72 -4.07 14.36
N TYR A 95 -0.25 -4.78 13.32
CA TYR A 95 -0.48 -6.22 13.17
C TYR A 95 0.37 -6.98 14.19
N THR A 96 0.04 -8.26 14.41
CA THR A 96 0.87 -9.14 15.24
C THR A 96 2.29 -9.23 14.68
N PRO A 97 3.33 -9.37 15.53
CA PRO A 97 4.67 -9.69 15.05
C PRO A 97 4.67 -10.93 14.15
N PHE A 98 5.63 -11.00 13.24
CA PHE A 98 5.79 -12.16 12.35
C PHE A 98 6.16 -13.41 13.16
N THR A 99 5.30 -14.42 13.12
CA THR A 99 5.51 -15.73 13.77
C THR A 99 5.39 -16.86 12.76
N GLN A 100 5.94 -18.04 13.04
CA GLN A 100 5.79 -19.19 12.13
C GLN A 100 4.31 -19.51 11.85
N GLY A 101 3.97 -19.70 10.58
CA GLY A 101 2.62 -20.02 10.13
C GLY A 101 2.55 -20.13 8.61
N LEU A 102 1.56 -20.85 8.07
CA LEU A 102 1.35 -20.98 6.62
C LEU A 102 2.63 -21.31 5.83
N SER A 103 3.51 -22.17 6.37
CA SER A 103 4.83 -22.50 5.79
C SER A 103 5.84 -21.34 5.61
N GLY A 104 5.66 -20.23 6.31
CA GLY A 104 6.61 -19.12 6.39
C GLY A 104 6.46 -18.36 7.71
N LEU A 105 6.72 -17.05 7.68
CA LEU A 105 6.39 -16.16 8.79
C LEU A 105 5.13 -15.37 8.47
N VAL A 106 4.22 -15.26 9.41
CA VAL A 106 2.90 -14.65 9.22
C VAL A 106 2.64 -13.57 10.24
N SER A 107 2.05 -12.47 9.76
CA SER A 107 1.55 -11.37 10.58
C SER A 107 0.08 -11.10 10.19
N ARG A 108 -0.79 -11.03 11.19
CA ARG A 108 -2.25 -10.87 11.03
C ARG A 108 -2.77 -9.65 11.79
N PRO A 109 -3.96 -9.11 11.44
CA PRO A 109 -4.55 -8.02 12.19
C PRO A 109 -4.67 -8.39 13.66
N ASN A 110 -4.39 -7.44 14.56
CA ASN A 110 -4.55 -7.66 15.98
C ASN A 110 -6.02 -7.45 16.38
N ASN A 111 -6.86 -8.43 16.08
CA ASN A 111 -8.28 -8.47 16.44
C ASN A 111 -8.52 -9.03 17.86
N THR A 112 -7.54 -8.86 18.75
CA THR A 112 -7.66 -9.20 20.15
C THR A 112 -8.22 -8.01 20.92
N SER A 113 -9.48 -8.09 21.36
CA SER A 113 -10.04 -7.17 22.34
C SER A 113 -9.96 -7.78 23.74
N TYR A 114 -9.47 -7.03 24.71
CA TYR A 114 -9.50 -7.44 26.12
C TYR A 114 -10.76 -6.86 26.76
N THR A 115 -11.73 -7.72 27.07
CA THR A 115 -12.95 -7.32 27.79
C THR A 115 -12.79 -7.66 29.26
N PHE A 116 -13.14 -6.74 30.16
CA PHE A 116 -13.09 -6.99 31.60
C PHE A 116 -14.48 -7.37 32.12
N GLY A 117 -14.60 -8.54 32.73
CA GLY A 117 -15.79 -8.95 33.47
C GLY A 117 -15.56 -8.84 34.97
N LEU A 118 -16.44 -8.15 35.70
CA LEU A 118 -16.35 -7.98 37.16
C LEU A 118 -16.20 -9.30 37.93
N LEU A 119 -16.70 -10.43 37.40
CA LEU A 119 -16.60 -11.75 38.01
C LEU A 119 -15.52 -12.65 37.39
N SER A 120 -15.09 -12.41 36.15
CA SER A 120 -14.17 -13.29 35.42
C SER A 120 -12.80 -12.67 35.11
N GLY A 121 -12.56 -11.43 35.54
CA GLY A 121 -11.34 -10.70 35.22
C GLY A 121 -11.22 -10.30 33.74
N PHE A 122 -9.99 -10.02 33.29
CA PHE A 122 -9.70 -9.74 31.89
C PHE A 122 -9.84 -11.00 31.05
N LYS A 123 -10.80 -11.00 30.11
CA LYS A 123 -11.00 -12.05 29.14
C LYS A 123 -10.51 -11.59 27.77
N LYS A 124 -9.64 -12.38 27.16
CA LYS A 124 -9.19 -12.18 25.79
C LYS A 124 -10.31 -12.61 24.84
N THR A 125 -10.99 -11.66 24.22
CA THR A 125 -12.04 -11.88 23.22
C THR A 125 -11.48 -11.55 21.85
N ARG A 126 -11.35 -12.54 20.96
CA ARG A 126 -11.00 -12.29 19.56
C ARG A 126 -12.28 -11.84 18.85
N THR A 127 -12.32 -10.62 18.34
CA THR A 127 -13.40 -10.20 17.45
C THR A 127 -13.12 -10.83 16.07
N ASP A 128 -14.05 -11.62 15.55
CA ASP A 128 -13.89 -12.25 14.22
C ASP A 128 -14.06 -11.25 13.07
N THR A 129 -14.49 -10.02 13.36
CA THR A 129 -14.44 -8.93 12.39
C THR A 129 -12.99 -8.49 12.17
N ALA A 130 -12.52 -8.68 10.93
CA ALA A 130 -11.35 -7.96 10.43
C ALA A 130 -11.53 -6.45 10.72
N PRO A 131 -10.45 -5.67 10.90
CA PRO A 131 -10.57 -4.22 10.95
C PRO A 131 -11.39 -3.76 9.73
N GLU A 132 -12.36 -2.87 9.92
CA GLU A 132 -13.35 -2.48 8.89
C GLU A 132 -12.74 -2.03 7.55
N GLU A 133 -11.43 -1.76 7.50
CA GLU A 133 -10.76 -1.25 6.30
C GLU A 133 -10.01 -2.30 5.45
N ASP A 134 -9.42 -3.36 6.02
CA ASP A 134 -8.46 -4.23 5.28
C ASP A 134 -8.30 -5.66 5.89
N ASP A 135 -8.88 -6.72 5.31
CA ASP A 135 -8.63 -8.13 5.70
C ASP A 135 -7.36 -8.69 5.03
N TRP A 136 -6.21 -8.28 5.55
CA TRP A 136 -4.90 -8.67 5.02
C TRP A 136 -4.19 -9.68 5.90
N THR A 137 -3.51 -10.65 5.29
CA THR A 137 -2.56 -11.54 5.97
C THR A 137 -1.20 -11.40 5.30
N PHE A 138 -0.22 -10.89 6.03
CA PHE A 138 1.15 -10.80 5.54
C PHE A 138 1.88 -12.12 5.73
N TRP A 139 2.65 -12.51 4.72
CA TRP A 139 3.47 -13.70 4.71
C TRP A 139 4.87 -13.37 4.20
N GLN A 140 5.91 -13.84 4.89
CA GLN A 140 7.30 -13.71 4.48
C GLN A 140 7.90 -15.08 4.19
N SER A 141 8.57 -15.18 3.04
CA SER A 141 9.34 -16.36 2.66
C SER A 141 10.46 -16.63 3.66
N VAL A 142 10.58 -17.89 4.08
CA VAL A 142 11.68 -18.40 4.92
C VAL A 142 12.66 -19.26 4.10
N SER A 143 12.46 -19.32 2.78
CA SER A 143 13.28 -20.11 1.85
C SER A 143 14.15 -19.19 1.01
N LEU A 144 15.24 -19.73 0.46
CA LEU A 144 16.04 -18.98 -0.51
C LEU A 144 15.19 -18.52 -1.69
N MET A 145 15.59 -17.40 -2.29
CA MET A 145 14.81 -16.71 -3.31
C MET A 145 14.40 -17.64 -4.46
N ASN A 146 15.33 -18.42 -4.99
CA ASN A 146 15.10 -19.32 -6.13
C ASN A 146 14.12 -20.49 -5.82
N ILE A 147 13.79 -20.73 -4.56
CA ILE A 147 12.90 -21.81 -4.11
C ILE A 147 11.74 -21.28 -3.25
N SER A 148 11.36 -20.01 -3.41
CA SER A 148 10.24 -19.42 -2.65
C SER A 148 8.85 -19.91 -3.10
N GLY A 149 8.72 -20.41 -4.33
CA GLY A 149 7.44 -20.80 -4.93
C GLY A 149 6.66 -21.89 -4.20
N PRO A 150 7.28 -23.01 -3.78
CA PRO A 150 6.58 -24.05 -3.02
C PRO A 150 5.98 -23.56 -1.71
N GLY A 151 6.69 -22.68 -1.00
CA GLY A 151 6.19 -22.03 0.22
C GLY A 151 4.99 -21.13 -0.06
N VAL A 152 5.07 -20.29 -1.10
CA VAL A 152 3.94 -19.44 -1.52
C VAL A 152 2.71 -20.28 -1.90
N LYS A 153 2.90 -21.36 -2.68
CA LYS A 153 1.80 -22.26 -3.06
C LYS A 153 1.12 -22.88 -1.83
N LYS A 154 1.91 -23.41 -0.90
CA LYS A 154 1.39 -24.03 0.33
C LYS A 154 0.66 -23.01 1.21
N ALA A 155 1.23 -21.81 1.38
CA ALA A 155 0.59 -20.72 2.09
C ALA A 155 -0.76 -20.34 1.46
N TRP A 156 -0.78 -20.21 0.13
CA TRP A 156 -1.98 -19.87 -0.64
C TRP A 156 -3.08 -20.92 -0.51
N SER A 157 -2.75 -22.21 -0.66
CA SER A 157 -3.73 -23.29 -0.49
C SER A 157 -4.35 -23.30 0.91
N ALA A 158 -3.53 -23.10 1.96
CA ALA A 158 -4.01 -23.04 3.33
C ALA A 158 -4.89 -21.80 3.59
N PHE A 159 -4.48 -20.63 3.09
CA PHE A 159 -5.27 -19.39 3.21
C PHE A 159 -6.61 -19.48 2.47
N CYS A 160 -6.64 -20.06 1.28
CA CYS A 160 -7.87 -20.33 0.55
C CYS A 160 -8.81 -21.24 1.33
N SER A 161 -8.27 -22.29 1.96
CA SER A 161 -9.07 -23.17 2.82
C SER A 161 -9.66 -22.42 4.01
N GLU A 162 -8.89 -21.55 4.66
CA GLU A 162 -9.33 -20.73 5.80
C GLU A 162 -10.45 -19.75 5.39
N LYS A 163 -10.30 -19.04 4.26
CA LYS A 163 -11.24 -17.99 3.84
C LYS A 163 -12.47 -18.49 3.09
N ARG A 164 -12.38 -19.62 2.37
CA ARG A 164 -13.54 -20.20 1.66
C ARG A 164 -14.62 -20.68 2.63
N SER A 165 -14.23 -21.22 3.78
CA SER A 165 -15.17 -21.57 4.85
C SER A 165 -15.96 -20.36 5.39
N ALA A 166 -15.49 -19.15 5.16
CA ALA A 166 -16.14 -17.89 5.52
C ALA A 166 -16.90 -17.23 4.34
N GLY A 167 -17.05 -17.92 3.20
CA GLY A 167 -17.78 -17.39 2.04
C GLY A 167 -17.08 -16.24 1.29
N SER A 168 -15.79 -16.01 1.56
CA SER A 168 -15.01 -14.93 0.93
C SER A 168 -14.25 -15.42 -0.31
N GLU A 169 -13.96 -14.50 -1.25
CA GLU A 169 -13.10 -14.76 -2.42
C GLU A 169 -11.70 -14.18 -2.16
N PRO A 170 -10.73 -15.00 -1.70
CA PRO A 170 -9.39 -14.52 -1.38
C PRO A 170 -8.59 -14.17 -2.64
N ARG A 171 -7.59 -13.31 -2.49
CA ARG A 171 -6.65 -12.91 -3.55
C ARG A 171 -5.21 -13.06 -3.09
N LEU A 172 -4.33 -13.43 -4.02
CA LEU A 172 -2.89 -13.59 -3.76
C LEU A 172 -2.10 -12.42 -4.34
N VAL A 173 -1.27 -11.79 -3.51
CA VAL A 173 -0.35 -10.72 -3.92
C VAL A 173 1.07 -11.09 -3.54
N VAL A 174 2.02 -10.89 -4.45
CA VAL A 174 3.45 -11.10 -4.19
C VAL A 174 4.21 -9.77 -4.29
N VAL A 175 4.81 -9.34 -3.20
CA VAL A 175 5.66 -8.13 -3.13
C VAL A 175 7.12 -8.53 -3.34
N HIS A 176 7.81 -7.85 -4.26
CA HIS A 176 9.19 -8.15 -4.65
C HIS A 176 9.96 -6.90 -5.06
N ASP A 177 11.29 -7.01 -5.14
CA ASP A 177 12.13 -5.97 -5.74
C ASP A 177 12.01 -5.94 -7.28
N GLU A 178 11.90 -4.75 -7.84
CA GLU A 178 11.81 -4.51 -9.28
C GLU A 178 13.04 -3.74 -9.74
N LEU A 179 13.94 -4.46 -10.41
CA LEU A 179 15.21 -3.93 -10.90
C LEU A 179 15.02 -2.82 -11.95
N GLU A 180 13.94 -2.88 -12.72
CA GLU A 180 13.72 -2.03 -13.89
C GLU A 180 13.01 -0.72 -13.54
N ALA A 181 12.50 -0.62 -12.33
CA ALA A 181 11.82 0.58 -11.84
C ALA A 181 12.78 1.41 -10.99
N ALA A 182 12.67 2.74 -11.12
CA ALA A 182 13.43 3.67 -10.30
C ALA A 182 13.17 3.43 -8.80
N LEU A 183 14.17 3.71 -7.97
CA LEU A 183 14.11 3.50 -6.52
C LEU A 183 12.81 4.07 -5.92
N GLY A 184 12.05 3.23 -5.21
CA GLY A 184 10.78 3.60 -4.57
C GLY A 184 9.56 3.66 -5.50
N LYS A 185 9.72 3.41 -6.80
CA LYS A 185 8.59 3.35 -7.73
C LYS A 185 7.81 2.06 -7.52
N VAL A 186 6.53 2.18 -7.20
CA VAL A 186 5.61 1.04 -7.05
C VAL A 186 4.92 0.75 -8.38
N SER A 187 4.78 -0.54 -8.72
CA SER A 187 4.03 -0.99 -9.90
C SER A 187 3.22 -2.25 -9.57
N ILE A 188 2.05 -2.38 -10.20
CA ILE A 188 1.20 -3.57 -10.11
C ILE A 188 1.23 -4.26 -11.46
N LYS A 189 1.46 -5.57 -11.46
CA LYS A 189 1.41 -6.40 -12.68
C LYS A 189 0.67 -7.69 -12.39
N ASP A 190 0.15 -8.30 -13.46
CA ASP A 190 -0.30 -9.69 -13.39
C ASP A 190 0.88 -10.61 -13.02
N GLY A 191 0.63 -11.59 -12.16
CA GLY A 191 1.61 -12.56 -11.72
C GLY A 191 2.08 -13.51 -12.83
N ALA A 192 1.25 -13.77 -13.83
CA ALA A 192 1.61 -14.59 -14.99
C ALA A 192 2.56 -13.88 -15.96
N ASN A 193 2.66 -12.54 -15.90
CA ASN A 193 3.57 -11.78 -16.76
C ASN A 193 5.05 -12.15 -16.47
N SER A 194 5.91 -12.07 -17.48
CA SER A 194 7.34 -12.42 -17.39
C SER A 194 8.02 -12.01 -16.08
N ALA A 195 8.73 -12.94 -15.44
CA ALA A 195 9.50 -12.69 -14.23
C ALA A 195 10.70 -11.75 -14.42
N ARG A 196 11.03 -11.33 -15.66
CA ARG A 196 12.13 -10.40 -15.99
C ARG A 196 13.47 -10.77 -15.33
N GLY A 197 13.74 -12.07 -15.18
CA GLY A 197 14.97 -12.58 -14.58
C GLY A 197 14.92 -12.78 -13.06
N HIS A 198 13.89 -12.30 -12.36
CA HIS A 198 13.78 -12.44 -10.91
C HIS A 198 13.51 -13.90 -10.50
N ASN A 199 14.46 -14.52 -9.80
CA ASN A 199 14.42 -15.96 -9.49
C ASN A 199 13.25 -16.36 -8.57
N GLY A 200 12.86 -15.50 -7.62
CA GLY A 200 11.70 -15.76 -6.77
C GLY A 200 10.37 -15.78 -7.53
N LEU A 201 10.11 -14.77 -8.37
CA LEU A 201 8.96 -14.77 -9.27
C LEU A 201 8.94 -15.97 -10.21
N LYS A 202 10.08 -16.38 -10.78
CA LYS A 202 10.17 -17.63 -11.56
C LYS A 202 9.73 -18.83 -10.75
N SER A 203 10.23 -18.96 -9.52
CA SER A 203 9.88 -20.04 -8.60
C SER A 203 8.37 -20.08 -8.30
N VAL A 204 7.77 -18.91 -8.02
CA VAL A 204 6.34 -18.75 -7.76
C VAL A 204 5.51 -19.12 -8.99
N GLN A 205 5.86 -18.62 -10.17
CA GLN A 205 5.20 -18.94 -11.44
C GLN A 205 5.19 -20.44 -11.71
N THR A 206 6.35 -21.10 -11.60
CA THR A 206 6.47 -22.54 -11.79
C THR A 206 5.62 -23.33 -10.78
N SER A 207 5.57 -22.87 -9.52
CA SER A 207 4.87 -23.60 -8.45
C SER A 207 3.34 -23.46 -8.54
N LEU A 208 2.86 -22.25 -8.83
CA LEU A 208 1.42 -21.96 -8.96
C LEU A 208 0.84 -22.48 -10.28
N GLY A 209 1.64 -22.51 -11.35
CA GLY A 209 1.18 -22.87 -12.70
C GLY A 209 0.12 -21.89 -13.21
N SER A 210 -0.75 -22.36 -14.11
CA SER A 210 -1.87 -21.59 -14.68
C SER A 210 -3.13 -21.58 -13.81
N GLY A 211 -3.13 -22.30 -12.68
CA GLY A 211 -4.34 -22.58 -11.90
C GLY A 211 -4.75 -21.51 -10.88
N ALA A 212 -3.91 -20.51 -10.62
CA ALA A 212 -4.19 -19.45 -9.66
C ALA A 212 -4.00 -18.08 -10.29
N LYS A 213 -5.00 -17.20 -10.14
CA LYS A 213 -4.85 -15.78 -10.43
C LYS A 213 -4.17 -15.08 -9.25
N TRP A 214 -3.14 -14.31 -9.53
CA TRP A 214 -2.39 -13.56 -8.52
C TRP A 214 -1.76 -12.31 -9.13
N TRP A 215 -1.46 -11.36 -8.26
CA TRP A 215 -0.83 -10.09 -8.64
C TRP A 215 0.56 -10.01 -8.04
N ARG A 216 1.41 -9.22 -8.67
CA ARG A 216 2.70 -8.84 -8.10
C ARG A 216 2.81 -7.34 -7.98
N ILE A 217 3.31 -6.91 -6.83
CA ILE A 217 3.67 -5.52 -6.55
C ILE A 217 5.19 -5.43 -6.60
N GLY A 218 5.69 -4.79 -7.65
CA GLY A 218 7.11 -4.54 -7.83
C GLY A 218 7.49 -3.22 -7.19
N VAL A 219 8.52 -3.25 -6.35
CA VAL A 219 9.09 -2.08 -5.69
C VAL A 219 10.44 -1.77 -6.31
N GLY A 220 10.56 -0.60 -6.94
CA GLY A 220 11.76 -0.21 -7.65
C GLY A 220 12.99 -0.14 -6.75
N ILE A 221 14.04 -0.85 -7.16
CA ILE A 221 15.38 -0.80 -6.54
C ILE A 221 16.43 -0.20 -7.47
N GLY A 222 16.05 0.17 -8.70
CA GLY A 222 16.98 0.57 -9.74
C GLY A 222 17.83 -0.59 -10.28
N ARG A 223 18.62 -0.30 -11.32
CA ARG A 223 19.48 -1.27 -12.00
C ARG A 223 20.91 -0.74 -12.03
N PRO A 224 21.94 -1.61 -11.86
CA PRO A 224 23.31 -1.22 -12.14
C PRO A 224 23.51 -0.94 -13.64
N GLU A 225 24.53 -0.17 -14.00
CA GLU A 225 24.84 0.17 -15.40
C GLU A 225 25.04 -1.08 -16.27
N SER A 226 25.79 -2.05 -15.74
CA SER A 226 26.02 -3.32 -16.42
C SER A 226 24.80 -4.23 -16.34
N ARG A 227 24.43 -4.82 -17.47
CA ARG A 227 23.39 -5.84 -17.56
C ARG A 227 23.91 -7.27 -17.33
N ASP A 228 25.20 -7.42 -17.06
CA ASP A 228 25.81 -8.70 -16.77
C ASP A 228 25.16 -9.36 -15.54
N ALA A 229 24.88 -10.66 -15.65
CA ALA A 229 24.16 -11.39 -14.62
C ALA A 229 24.91 -11.43 -13.28
N SER A 230 26.24 -11.48 -13.29
CA SER A 230 27.06 -11.48 -12.07
C SER A 230 27.04 -10.12 -11.37
N VAL A 231 27.00 -9.03 -12.13
CA VAL A 231 26.91 -7.67 -11.59
C VAL A 231 25.53 -7.42 -11.00
N VAL A 232 24.46 -7.82 -11.71
CA VAL A 232 23.08 -7.72 -11.21
C VAL A 232 22.90 -8.56 -9.94
N SER A 233 23.42 -9.79 -9.91
CA SER A 233 23.37 -10.65 -8.72
C SER A 233 24.05 -9.99 -7.51
N ARG A 234 25.27 -9.46 -7.69
CA ARG A 234 25.96 -8.73 -6.62
C ARG A 234 25.21 -7.46 -6.19
N TYR A 235 24.61 -6.75 -7.14
CA TYR A 235 23.82 -5.56 -6.86
C TYR A 235 22.60 -5.87 -6.00
N VAL A 236 21.81 -6.89 -6.32
CA VAL A 236 20.61 -7.21 -5.52
C VAL A 236 20.99 -7.80 -4.14
N LEU A 237 22.12 -8.49 -4.04
CA LEU A 237 22.58 -9.13 -2.80
C LEU A 237 23.37 -8.21 -1.87
N ARG A 238 23.76 -7.00 -2.29
CA ARG A 238 24.41 -6.06 -1.37
C ARG A 238 23.42 -5.44 -0.40
N LYS A 239 23.94 -4.94 0.72
CA LYS A 239 23.17 -4.18 1.70
C LYS A 239 22.70 -2.86 1.09
N MET A 240 21.50 -2.45 1.48
CA MET A 240 20.96 -1.12 1.20
C MET A 240 21.76 -0.07 1.97
N ASP A 241 21.91 1.12 1.39
CA ASP A 241 22.31 2.30 2.14
C ASP A 241 21.11 2.98 2.82
N ALA A 242 21.39 3.95 3.70
CA ALA A 242 20.35 4.64 4.44
C ALA A 242 19.39 5.47 3.57
N ARG A 243 19.83 5.94 2.39
CA ARG A 243 18.99 6.67 1.44
C ARG A 243 18.03 5.69 0.76
N GLU A 244 18.51 4.53 0.36
CA GLU A 244 17.71 3.45 -0.24
C GLU A 244 16.66 2.94 0.72
N GLU A 245 17.05 2.63 1.96
CA GLU A 245 16.11 2.17 2.99
C GLU A 245 15.01 3.22 3.24
N ARG A 246 15.37 4.50 3.39
CA ARG A 246 14.38 5.59 3.54
C ARG A 246 13.46 5.72 2.33
N ALA A 247 13.98 5.57 1.11
CA ALA A 247 13.17 5.65 -0.10
C ALA A 247 12.17 4.48 -0.20
N LEU A 248 12.59 3.27 0.17
CA LEU A 248 11.71 2.09 0.19
C LEU A 248 10.65 2.21 1.30
N VAL A 249 11.02 2.69 2.49
CA VAL A 249 10.05 2.99 3.55
C VAL A 249 9.06 4.07 3.07
N GLY A 250 9.55 5.14 2.43
CA GLY A 250 8.72 6.21 1.89
C GLY A 250 7.70 5.76 0.84
N CYS A 251 7.94 4.66 0.13
CA CYS A 251 7.00 4.12 -0.86
C CYS A 251 5.91 3.21 -0.28
N CYS A 252 5.92 2.93 1.03
CA CYS A 252 4.95 2.04 1.69
C CYS A 252 3.49 2.49 1.45
N SER A 253 3.22 3.80 1.41
CA SER A 253 1.89 4.34 1.11
C SER A 253 1.40 3.93 -0.28
N GLY A 254 2.29 3.91 -1.28
CA GLY A 254 1.99 3.44 -2.62
C GLY A 254 1.71 1.93 -2.68
N VAL A 255 2.41 1.14 -1.87
CA VAL A 255 2.15 -0.31 -1.74
C VAL A 255 0.81 -0.57 -1.06
N VAL A 256 0.48 0.17 0.00
CA VAL A 256 -0.85 0.12 0.66
C VAL A 256 -1.96 0.48 -0.32
N ALA A 257 -1.80 1.53 -1.13
CA ALA A 257 -2.77 1.90 -2.16
C ALA A 257 -2.94 0.79 -3.21
N ALA A 258 -1.85 0.17 -3.64
CA ALA A 258 -1.89 -0.95 -4.57
C ALA A 258 -2.60 -2.19 -4.00
N LEU A 259 -2.36 -2.49 -2.72
CA LEU A 259 -3.05 -3.59 -2.02
C LEU A 259 -4.56 -3.34 -1.95
N ARG A 260 -4.97 -2.12 -1.56
CA ARG A 260 -6.40 -1.74 -1.54
C ARG A 260 -7.05 -1.87 -2.91
N GLU A 261 -6.38 -1.42 -3.96
CA GLU A 261 -6.89 -1.56 -5.33
C GLU A 261 -7.15 -3.02 -5.72
N ILE A 262 -6.29 -3.94 -5.28
CA ILE A 262 -6.48 -5.38 -5.51
C ILE A 262 -7.60 -5.93 -4.61
N GLY A 263 -7.66 -5.52 -3.34
CA GLY A 263 -8.68 -5.96 -2.37
C GLY A 263 -10.10 -5.49 -2.71
N GLU A 264 -10.25 -4.31 -3.29
CA GLU A 264 -11.55 -3.74 -3.70
C GLU A 264 -12.05 -4.26 -5.06
N GLY A 265 -11.29 -5.14 -5.72
CA GLY A 265 -11.70 -5.68 -7.01
C GLY A 265 -11.53 -4.74 -8.21
N ARG A 266 -10.88 -3.57 -8.03
CA ARG A 266 -10.54 -2.64 -9.13
C ARG A 266 -9.53 -3.21 -10.14
N ARG A 267 -8.96 -4.39 -9.83
CA ARG A 267 -8.24 -5.25 -10.77
C ARG A 267 -9.01 -6.55 -10.93
N LYS A 268 -9.52 -6.77 -12.15
CA LYS A 268 -10.23 -7.99 -12.52
C LYS A 268 -9.28 -9.11 -12.81
#